data_AF-A0A6J5VNK7-F1
#
_entry.id   AF-A0A6J5VNK7-F1
#
_cell.length_a   1.000
_cell.length_b   1.000
_cell.length_c   1.000
_cell.angle_alpha   90.00
_cell.angle_beta   90.00
_cell.angle_gamma   90.00
#
_symmetry.space_group_name_H-M   'P 1'
#
loop_
_entity.id
_entity.type
_entity.pdbx_description
1 polymer ?
#
loop_
_entity_poly.entity_id
_entity_poly.type
_entity_poly.pdbx_seq_one_letter_code
_entity_poly.pdbx_strand_id
1 'polypeptide(L)'
;MHPDSHIGDCNLVHCRGPYGENIAKSSSDLSATTAVNMFVLEKSSYDYNSNSRASGKLCGHYTQVVWLNSVRLGCAKARCNNGGTFIGCNYDPPDDYNGQRPY
;
A
#
# COMPACT_ATOMS: atom_id res chain seq x y z
N MET A 1 -9.58 3.19 4.34
CA MET A 1 -9.94 2.79 2.98
C MET A 1 -11.25 2.02 2.90
N HIS A 2 -12.11 2.34 1.93
CA HIS A 2 -13.30 1.57 1.54
C HIS A 2 -13.19 1.12 0.08
N PRO A 3 -12.61 -0.04 -0.24
CA PRO A 3 -12.52 -0.56 -1.61
C PRO A 3 -13.85 -0.60 -2.35
N ASP A 4 -14.95 -0.80 -1.61
CA ASP A 4 -16.30 -0.88 -2.17
C ASP A 4 -16.77 0.41 -2.84
N SER A 5 -16.24 1.58 -2.43
CA SER A 5 -16.57 2.86 -3.09
C SER A 5 -15.96 2.98 -4.49
N HIS A 6 -15.05 2.08 -4.89
CA HIS A 6 -14.37 2.08 -6.18
C HIS A 6 -14.76 0.90 -7.08
N ILE A 7 -15.83 0.16 -6.76
CA ILE A 7 -16.33 -0.94 -7.59
C ILE A 7 -16.69 -0.46 -9.01
N GLY A 8 -17.23 0.75 -9.14
CA GLY A 8 -17.69 1.31 -10.40
C GLY A 8 -16.57 1.72 -11.37
N ASP A 9 -15.51 2.36 -10.87
CA ASP A 9 -14.46 2.96 -11.70
C ASP A 9 -13.08 2.27 -11.59
N CYS A 10 -12.89 1.45 -10.55
CA CYS A 10 -11.63 0.77 -10.24
C CYS A 10 -10.42 1.73 -10.13
N ASN A 11 -10.66 2.99 -9.75
CA ASN A 11 -9.62 3.99 -9.68
C ASN A 11 -8.74 3.81 -8.44
N LEU A 12 -7.41 3.96 -8.61
CA LEU A 12 -6.45 4.00 -7.51
C LEU A 12 -6.43 5.38 -6.88
N VAL A 13 -7.34 5.60 -5.93
CA VAL A 13 -7.42 6.85 -5.18
C VAL A 13 -7.23 6.54 -3.71
N HIS A 14 -6.32 7.27 -3.08
CA HIS A 14 -6.13 7.20 -1.64
C HIS A 14 -7.30 7.86 -0.90
N CYS A 15 -7.79 7.24 0.17
CA CYS A 15 -8.92 7.79 0.94
C CYS A 15 -8.52 8.98 1.83
N ARG A 16 -7.21 9.24 2.03
CA ARG A 16 -6.65 10.36 2.84
C ARG A 16 -7.22 10.47 4.26
N GLY A 17 -7.53 9.33 4.87
CA GLY A 17 -7.94 9.26 6.28
C GLY A 17 -6.75 9.40 7.26
N PRO A 18 -6.98 9.25 8.57
CA PRO A 18 -5.93 9.36 9.59
C PRO A 18 -4.96 8.15 9.63
N TYR A 19 -5.14 7.18 8.73
CA TYR A 19 -4.40 5.92 8.70
C TYR A 19 -3.43 5.90 7.52
N GLY A 20 -2.36 5.13 7.64
CA GLY A 20 -1.47 4.81 6.53
C GLY A 20 -2.20 3.92 5.53
N GLU A 21 -1.86 4.00 4.24
CA GLU A 21 -2.65 3.32 3.21
C GLU A 21 -1.79 2.75 2.08
N ASN A 22 -1.91 1.44 1.86
CA ASN A 22 -1.36 0.77 0.68
C ASN A 22 -2.47 0.28 -0.23
N ILE A 23 -2.32 0.52 -1.54
CA ILE A 23 -3.36 0.21 -2.54
C ILE A 23 -2.78 -0.54 -3.72
N ALA A 24 -3.50 -1.54 -4.20
CA ALA A 24 -3.13 -2.32 -5.38
C ALA A 24 -4.34 -2.55 -6.28
N LYS A 25 -4.12 -2.56 -7.59
CA LYS A 25 -5.12 -2.99 -8.56
C LYS A 25 -4.57 -4.01 -9.54
N SER A 26 -5.46 -4.79 -10.12
CA SER A 26 -5.21 -5.65 -11.27
C SER A 26 -6.39 -5.61 -12.23
N SER A 27 -6.14 -5.87 -13.52
CA SER A 27 -7.21 -6.15 -14.51
C SER A 27 -7.82 -7.55 -14.37
N SER A 28 -7.23 -8.40 -13.53
CA SER A 28 -7.69 -9.77 -13.23
C SER A 28 -7.93 -9.95 -11.73
N ASP A 29 -8.19 -11.19 -11.31
CA ASP A 29 -8.24 -11.49 -9.88
C ASP A 29 -6.86 -11.29 -9.24
N LEU A 30 -6.80 -10.49 -8.17
CA LEU A 30 -5.59 -10.26 -7.39
C LEU A 30 -5.77 -10.87 -6.00
N SER A 31 -4.86 -11.72 -5.57
CA SER A 31 -4.86 -12.25 -4.20
C SER A 31 -4.26 -11.22 -3.22
N ALA A 32 -4.68 -11.29 -1.95
CA ALA A 32 -4.10 -10.46 -0.90
C ALA A 32 -2.58 -10.70 -0.77
N THR A 33 -2.14 -11.95 -0.83
CA THR A 33 -0.71 -12.32 -0.79
C THR A 33 0.06 -11.70 -1.95
N THR A 34 -0.48 -11.74 -3.16
CA THR A 34 0.16 -11.12 -4.33
C THR A 34 0.26 -9.60 -4.16
N ALA A 35 -0.78 -8.94 -3.66
CA ALA A 35 -0.75 -7.51 -3.40
C ALA A 35 0.29 -7.13 -2.35
N VAL A 36 0.36 -7.85 -1.23
CA VAL A 36 1.38 -7.61 -0.20
C VAL A 36 2.78 -7.87 -0.75
N ASN A 37 2.97 -8.91 -1.58
CA ASN A 37 4.25 -9.14 -2.25
C ASN A 37 4.64 -7.97 -3.17
N MET A 38 3.69 -7.37 -3.90
CA MET A 38 3.95 -6.17 -4.70
C MET A 38 4.44 -4.99 -3.84
N PHE A 39 3.81 -4.77 -2.68
CA PHE A 39 4.25 -3.74 -1.73
C PHE A 39 5.66 -4.01 -1.20
N VAL A 40 5.95 -5.26 -0.84
CA VAL A 40 7.27 -5.65 -0.30
C VAL A 40 8.37 -5.61 -1.35
N LEU A 41 8.07 -5.88 -2.62
CA LEU A 41 9.05 -5.84 -3.72
C LEU A 41 9.67 -4.45 -3.93
N GLU A 42 9.00 -3.38 -3.47
CA GLU A 42 9.58 -2.05 -3.47
C GLU A 42 10.80 -1.91 -2.54
N LYS A 43 11.08 -2.90 -1.68
CA LYS A 43 12.35 -3.01 -0.93
C LYS A 43 13.58 -2.82 -1.81
N SER A 44 13.54 -3.35 -3.03
CA SER A 44 14.63 -3.22 -4.02
C SER A 44 14.95 -1.76 -4.38
N SER A 45 14.00 -0.84 -4.14
CA SER A 45 14.13 0.59 -4.39
C SER A 45 14.40 1.40 -3.12
N TYR A 46 14.56 0.77 -1.97
CA TYR A 46 14.86 1.44 -0.70
C TYR A 46 16.31 1.13 -0.28
N ASP A 47 17.11 2.19 -0.14
CA ASP A 47 18.46 2.08 0.43
C ASP A 47 18.40 2.33 1.93
N TYR A 48 18.64 1.27 2.70
CA TYR A 48 18.67 1.32 4.15
C TYR A 48 19.79 2.23 4.67
N ASN A 49 20.97 2.28 4.03
CA ASN A 49 22.09 3.05 4.56
C ASN A 49 21.77 4.55 4.54
N SER A 50 21.33 5.06 3.41
CA SER A 50 20.97 6.47 3.22
C SER A 50 19.57 6.83 3.71
N ASN A 51 18.77 5.85 4.17
CA ASN A 51 17.35 6.01 4.49
C ASN A 51 16.59 6.73 3.35
N SER A 52 16.88 6.33 2.11
CA SER A 52 16.37 7.03 0.94
C SER A 52 15.87 6.07 -0.11
N ARG A 53 15.06 6.61 -1.03
CA ARG A 53 14.47 5.85 -2.13
C ARG A 53 15.33 6.07 -3.36
N ALA A 54 15.50 5.03 -4.17
CA ALA A 54 16.12 5.15 -5.49
C ALA A 54 15.42 6.23 -6.32
N SER A 55 16.21 7.04 -7.03
CA SER A 55 15.68 8.15 -7.83
C SER A 55 14.65 7.66 -8.85
N GLY A 56 13.48 8.31 -8.87
CA GLY A 56 12.36 7.95 -9.75
C GLY A 56 11.63 6.65 -9.39
N LYS A 57 11.87 6.08 -8.20
CA LYS A 57 11.18 4.87 -7.72
C LYS A 57 10.26 5.16 -6.53
N LEU A 58 9.25 4.31 -6.36
CA LEU A 58 8.39 4.27 -5.19
C LEU A 58 8.92 3.22 -4.22
N CYS A 59 8.93 3.54 -2.93
CA CYS A 59 9.11 2.55 -1.87
C CYS A 59 8.21 2.79 -0.64
N GLY A 60 7.19 3.64 -0.82
CA GLY A 60 6.26 4.01 0.26
C GLY A 60 5.43 2.82 0.72
N HIS A 61 5.06 1.91 -0.19
CA HIS A 61 4.32 0.72 0.21
C HIS A 61 5.21 -0.19 1.06
N TYR A 62 6.48 -0.37 0.67
CA TYR A 62 7.42 -1.16 1.46
C TYR A 62 7.63 -0.57 2.86
N THR A 63 7.93 0.73 2.96
CA THR A 63 8.19 1.37 4.26
C THR A 63 6.99 1.29 5.18
N GLN A 64 5.78 1.43 4.65
CA GLN A 64 4.55 1.26 5.42
C GLN A 64 4.33 -0.18 5.88
N VAL A 65 4.64 -1.20 5.06
CA VAL A 65 4.51 -2.62 5.45
C VAL A 65 5.41 -2.96 6.64
N VAL A 66 6.62 -2.39 6.66
CA VAL A 66 7.65 -2.70 7.66
C VAL A 66 7.77 -1.62 8.73
N TRP A 67 6.80 -0.72 8.83
CA TRP A 67 6.83 0.39 9.78
C TRP A 67 6.64 -0.11 11.21
N LEU A 68 7.67 0.06 12.05
CA LEU A 68 7.73 -0.45 13.42
C LEU A 68 6.51 -0.03 14.26
N ASN A 69 6.04 1.20 14.07
CA ASN A 69 4.97 1.76 14.88
C ASN A 69 3.57 1.36 14.37
N SER A 70 3.43 0.81 13.16
CA SER A 70 2.14 0.40 12.60
C SER A 70 1.70 -0.94 13.17
N VAL A 71 1.12 -0.91 14.37
CA VAL A 71 0.77 -2.12 15.14
C VAL A 71 -0.63 -2.68 14.82
N ARG A 72 -1.45 -1.94 14.07
CA ARG A 72 -2.78 -2.36 13.62
C ARG A 72 -2.85 -2.33 12.10
N LEU A 73 -3.46 -3.37 11.54
CA LEU A 73 -3.62 -3.57 10.10
C LEU A 73 -5.04 -4.03 9.79
N GLY A 74 -5.66 -3.45 8.76
CA GLY A 74 -6.91 -3.95 8.20
C GLY A 74 -6.93 -3.81 6.68
N CYS A 75 -7.23 -4.89 5.97
CA CYS A 75 -7.28 -4.90 4.50
C CYS A 75 -8.65 -5.32 3.99
N ALA A 76 -9.00 -4.86 2.79
CA ALA A 76 -10.21 -5.25 2.08
C ALA A 76 -9.92 -5.41 0.58
N LYS A 77 -10.70 -6.27 -0.07
CA LYS A 77 -10.64 -6.56 -1.50
C LYS A 77 -12.04 -6.34 -2.10
N ALA A 78 -12.10 -5.61 -3.20
CA ALA A 78 -13.30 -5.41 -3.99
C ALA A 78 -13.08 -5.89 -5.43
N ARG A 79 -14.13 -6.48 -6.03
CA ARG A 79 -14.18 -6.82 -7.45
C ARG A 79 -14.79 -5.64 -8.19
N CYS A 80 -14.09 -5.12 -9.19
CA CYS A 80 -14.58 -4.00 -9.98
C CYS A 80 -15.51 -4.48 -11.10
N ASN A 81 -16.44 -3.62 -11.56
CA ASN A 81 -17.38 -3.94 -12.64
C ASN A 81 -16.70 -4.28 -13.97
N ASN A 82 -15.50 -3.74 -14.21
CA ASN A 82 -14.67 -4.04 -15.37
C ASN A 82 -13.96 -5.41 -15.29
N GLY A 83 -14.26 -6.23 -14.28
CA GLY A 83 -13.57 -7.51 -14.05
C GLY A 83 -12.16 -7.35 -13.49
N GLY A 84 -11.78 -6.17 -13.01
CA GLY A 84 -10.56 -5.93 -12.25
C GLY A 84 -10.73 -6.23 -10.76
N THR A 85 -9.64 -6.09 -10.02
CA THR A 85 -9.62 -6.20 -8.56
C THR A 85 -8.96 -4.98 -7.97
N PHE A 86 -9.52 -4.49 -6.87
CA PHE A 86 -8.95 -3.43 -6.04
C PHE A 86 -8.68 -3.99 -4.64
N ILE A 87 -7.49 -3.74 -4.09
CA ILE A 87 -7.11 -4.10 -2.72
C ILE A 87 -6.61 -2.86 -2.01
N GLY A 88 -7.10 -2.64 -0.80
CA GLY A 88 -6.65 -1.56 0.08
C GLY A 88 -6.33 -2.07 1.48
N CYS A 89 -5.25 -1.59 2.07
CA CYS A 89 -4.83 -1.89 3.44
C CYS A 89 -4.61 -0.60 4.22
N ASN A 90 -5.15 -0.51 5.43
CA ASN A 90 -4.93 0.59 6.37
C ASN A 90 -3.99 0.16 7.49
N TYR A 91 -3.10 1.07 7.88
CA TYR A 91 -2.09 0.88 8.92
C TYR A 91 -2.23 1.95 9.99
N ASP A 92 -2.12 1.56 11.26
CA ASP A 92 -2.33 2.47 12.38
C ASP A 92 -1.38 2.18 13.55
N PRO A 93 -0.60 3.19 14.00
CA PRO A 93 -0.38 4.50 13.38
C PRO A 93 0.10 4.49 11.91
N PRO A 94 -0.16 5.54 11.12
CA PRO A 94 0.42 5.72 9.78
C PRO A 94 1.96 5.77 9.84
N ASP A 95 2.61 5.50 8.70
CA ASP A 95 4.01 5.84 8.57
C ASP A 95 4.24 7.36 8.64
N ASP A 96 5.39 7.75 9.17
CA ASP A 96 5.84 9.14 9.25
C ASP A 96 7.20 9.23 8.56
N TYR A 97 7.19 9.05 7.24
CA TYR A 97 8.38 9.09 6.39
C TYR A 97 8.92 10.53 6.24
N ASN A 98 9.27 11.16 7.36
CA ASN A 98 9.95 12.45 7.47
C ASN A 98 11.42 12.23 7.90
N GLY A 99 12.12 11.33 7.19
CA GLY A 99 13.51 10.97 7.49
C GLY A 99 13.67 9.99 8.67
N GLN A 100 12.58 9.49 9.22
CA GLN A 100 12.59 8.38 10.17
C GLN A 100 12.81 7.05 9.44
N ARG A 101 13.45 6.10 10.13
CA ARG A 101 13.66 4.74 9.61
C ARG A 101 12.43 3.89 9.93
N PRO A 102 12.03 2.99 9.03
CA PRO A 102 10.89 2.12 9.26
C PRO A 102 11.17 1.05 10.33
N TYR A 103 12.44 0.72 10.59
CA TYR A 103 12.93 -0.20 11.61
C TYR A 103 14.41 0.06 11.92
#